data_AF-A0AAW9YBQ7-F1
#
_entry.id   AF-A0AAW9YBQ7-F1
#
_cell.length_a   1.000
_cell.length_b   1.000
_cell.length_c   1.000
_cell.angle_alpha   90.00
_cell.angle_beta   90.00
_cell.angle_gamma   90.00
#
_symmetry.space_group_name_H-M   'P 1'
#
loop_
_entity.id
_entity.type
_entity.pdbx_description
1 polymer ?
#
loop_
_entity_poly.entity_id
_entity_poly.type
_entity_poly.pdbx_seq_one_letter_code
_entity_poly.pdbx_strand_id
1 'polypeptide(L)'
;MYFLSVIMIVIIDPFFSKDAILRTCYGFAGNFNFEIKMKSGMYFITVAALDSTPIASDFEAEFKNALIDHELRVVIEEKTKVVKEALVCAALREAWSEPVNAQ
;
A
#
# COMPACT_ATOMS: atom_id res chain seq x y z
N MET A 1 4.59 -25.68 -19.22
CA MET A 1 5.78 -24.84 -19.51
C MET A 1 6.19 -24.21 -18.20
N TYR A 2 7.25 -24.71 -17.57
CA TYR A 2 7.73 -24.17 -16.29
C TYR A 2 8.63 -22.98 -16.61
N PHE A 3 8.07 -21.77 -16.60
CA PHE A 3 8.90 -20.59 -16.49
C PHE A 3 9.53 -20.64 -15.11
N LEU A 4 10.84 -20.91 -15.05
CA LEU A 4 11.68 -20.59 -13.90
C LEU A 4 11.64 -19.06 -13.77
N SER A 5 10.53 -18.57 -13.22
CA SER A 5 10.40 -17.19 -12.80
C SER A 5 11.48 -17.00 -11.75
N VAL A 6 12.29 -15.94 -11.87
CA VAL A 6 13.22 -15.59 -10.81
C VAL A 6 12.35 -15.21 -9.61
N ILE A 7 12.40 -16.03 -8.56
CA ILE A 7 11.58 -15.86 -7.36
C ILE A 7 12.47 -15.28 -6.24
N MET A 8 12.07 -14.14 -5.70
CA MET A 8 12.62 -13.58 -4.46
C MET A 8 11.58 -13.73 -3.35
N ILE A 9 12.03 -13.94 -2.11
CA ILE A 9 11.15 -13.97 -0.95
C ILE A 9 11.55 -12.83 -0.02
N VAL A 10 10.61 -11.91 0.22
CA VAL A 10 10.76 -10.85 1.21
C VAL A 10 9.99 -11.23 2.45
N ILE A 11 10.65 -11.16 3.61
CA ILE A 11 10.04 -11.45 4.91
C ILE A 11 9.76 -10.13 5.62
N ILE A 12 8.51 -9.95 6.04
CA ILE A 12 8.02 -8.72 6.66
C ILE A 12 7.44 -9.04 8.04
N ASP A 13 7.79 -8.21 9.02
CA ASP A 13 7.27 -8.28 10.38
C ASP A 13 5.75 -8.03 10.45
N PRO A 14 5.04 -8.64 11.43
CA PRO A 14 3.59 -8.46 11.60
C PRO A 14 3.17 -7.05 12.02
N PHE A 15 4.12 -6.18 12.37
CA PHE A 15 3.84 -4.80 12.76
C PHE A 15 3.33 -3.95 11.59
N PHE A 16 3.65 -4.33 10.35
CA PHE A 16 3.13 -3.64 9.17
C PHE A 16 1.66 -3.99 8.93
N SER A 17 0.86 -2.96 8.65
CA SER A 17 -0.54 -3.12 8.32
C SER A 17 -0.70 -3.87 6.99
N LYS A 18 -1.78 -4.65 6.88
CA LYS A 18 -2.12 -5.32 5.61
C LYS A 18 -2.33 -4.32 4.48
N ASP A 19 -2.84 -3.12 4.79
CA ASP A 19 -3.07 -2.06 3.79
C ASP A 19 -1.74 -1.55 3.23
N ALA A 20 -0.75 -1.27 4.08
CA ALA A 20 0.57 -0.86 3.62
C ALA A 20 1.26 -1.95 2.78
N ILE A 21 1.18 -3.22 3.20
CA ILE A 21 1.74 -4.34 2.46
C ILE A 21 1.11 -4.43 1.06
N LEU A 22 -0.23 -4.37 0.97
CA LEU A 22 -0.94 -4.45 -0.30
C LEU A 22 -0.62 -3.25 -1.19
N ARG A 23 -0.64 -2.02 -0.66
CA ARG A 23 -0.31 -0.80 -1.42
C ARG A 23 1.11 -0.84 -1.97
N THR A 24 2.05 -1.35 -1.19
CA THR A 24 3.42 -1.55 -1.63
C THR A 24 3.47 -2.54 -2.79
N CYS A 25 2.86 -3.71 -2.65
CA CYS A 25 2.81 -4.70 -3.74
C CYS A 25 2.18 -4.12 -5.01
N TYR A 26 1.08 -3.36 -4.87
CA TYR A 26 0.44 -2.68 -6.00
C TYR A 26 1.36 -1.65 -6.67
N GLY A 27 2.20 -0.94 -5.92
CA GLY A 27 3.18 0.00 -6.47
C GLY A 27 4.20 -0.67 -7.42
N PHE A 28 4.49 -1.94 -7.21
CA PHE A 28 5.42 -2.73 -8.03
C PHE A 28 4.72 -3.68 -9.01
N ALA A 29 3.38 -3.73 -9.02
CA ALA A 29 2.60 -4.70 -9.82
C ALA A 29 2.76 -4.55 -11.34
N GLY A 30 3.32 -3.44 -11.82
CA GLY A 30 3.61 -3.25 -13.24
C GLY A 30 4.70 -4.18 -13.78
N ASN A 31 5.64 -4.62 -12.94
CA ASN A 31 6.80 -5.43 -13.34
C ASN A 31 6.88 -6.78 -12.61
N PHE A 32 6.11 -6.95 -11.53
CA PHE A 32 6.21 -8.10 -10.63
C PHE A 32 4.84 -8.62 -10.21
N ASN A 33 4.76 -9.94 -10.04
CA ASN A 33 3.67 -10.63 -9.37
C ASN A 33 4.03 -10.91 -7.91
N PHE A 34 3.03 -10.81 -7.04
CA PHE A 34 3.20 -11.00 -5.59
C PHE A 34 2.27 -12.09 -5.08
N GLU A 35 2.81 -13.02 -4.29
CA GLU A 35 2.04 -13.93 -3.47
C GLU A 35 2.35 -13.66 -2.00
N ILE A 36 1.34 -13.31 -1.21
CA ILE A 36 1.50 -12.98 0.21
C ILE A 36 0.95 -14.14 1.04
N LYS A 37 1.80 -14.70 1.91
CA LYS A 37 1.43 -15.75 2.86
C LYS A 37 1.83 -15.34 4.27
N MET A 38 0.97 -15.60 5.25
CA MET A 38 1.33 -15.42 6.66
C MET A 38 1.72 -16.79 7.24
N LYS A 39 2.93 -16.90 7.79
CA LYS A 39 3.44 -18.13 8.42
C LYS A 39 4.20 -17.77 9.69
N SER A 40 3.91 -18.47 10.78
CA SER A 40 4.57 -18.24 12.08
C SER A 40 4.55 -16.78 12.56
N GLY A 41 3.48 -16.03 12.25
CA GLY A 41 3.35 -14.63 12.64
C GLY A 41 4.11 -13.63 11.75
N MET A 42 4.78 -14.08 10.68
CA MET A 42 5.47 -13.22 9.72
C MET A 42 4.77 -13.27 8.36
N TYR A 43 4.88 -12.19 7.59
CA TYR A 43 4.46 -12.18 6.19
C TYR A 43 5.63 -12.61 5.30
N PHE A 44 5.35 -13.57 4.43
CA PHE A 44 6.22 -14.06 3.37
C PHE A 44 5.65 -13.58 2.05
N ILE A 45 6.38 -12.68 1.39
CA ILE A 45 6.00 -12.11 0.12
C ILE A 45 6.90 -12.74 -0.94
N THR A 46 6.31 -13.65 -1.72
CA THR A 46 6.96 -14.21 -2.90
C THR A 46 6.82 -13.21 -4.04
N VAL A 47 7.94 -12.80 -4.61
CA VAL A 47 8.04 -11.85 -5.72
C VAL A 47 8.52 -12.60 -6.95
N ALA A 48 7.77 -12.50 -8.05
CA ALA A 48 8.13 -13.09 -9.33
C ALA A 48 8.13 -12.00 -10.41
N ALA A 49 9.22 -11.88 -11.16
CA ALA A 49 9.25 -10.98 -12.32
C ALA A 49 8.23 -11.44 -13.39
N LEU A 50 7.55 -10.48 -14.01
CA LEU A 50 6.65 -10.75 -15.14
C LEU A 50 7.43 -11.12 -16.41
N ASP A 51 8.61 -10.52 -16.56
CA ASP A 51 9.49 -10.71 -17.70
C ASP A 51 10.70 -11.60 -17.32
N SER A 52 11.56 -11.89 -18.30
CA SER A 52 12.81 -12.64 -18.09
C SER A 52 13.90 -11.82 -17.36
N THR A 53 13.59 -10.58 -16.98
CA THR A 53 14.53 -9.67 -16.32
C THR A 53 14.78 -10.15 -14.88
N PRO A 54 16.04 -10.33 -14.47
CA PRO A 54 16.36 -10.67 -13.09
C PRO A 54 15.87 -9.58 -12.13
N ILE A 55 15.37 -10.01 -10.97
CA ILE A 55 15.06 -9.08 -9.87
C ILE A 55 16.37 -8.45 -9.41
N ALA A 56 16.43 -7.13 -9.36
CA ALA A 56 17.61 -6.39 -8.94
C ALA A 56 17.97 -6.72 -7.48
N SER A 57 19.26 -6.70 -7.15
CA SER A 57 19.74 -7.08 -5.80
C SER A 57 19.32 -6.10 -4.71
N ASP A 58 19.02 -4.86 -5.08
CA ASP A 58 18.53 -3.78 -4.21
C ASP A 58 17.01 -3.75 -4.10
N PHE A 59 16.28 -4.58 -4.85
CA PHE A 59 14.81 -4.62 -4.83
C PHE A 59 14.24 -4.78 -3.43
N GLU A 60 14.82 -5.65 -2.59
CA GLU A 60 14.34 -5.83 -1.22
C GLU A 60 14.44 -4.53 -0.39
N ALA A 61 15.51 -3.77 -0.58
CA ALA A 61 15.70 -2.50 0.11
C ALA A 61 14.71 -1.44 -0.40
N GLU A 62 14.53 -1.34 -1.72
CA GLU A 62 13.54 -0.46 -2.32
C GLU A 62 12.11 -0.81 -1.86
N PHE A 63 11.77 -2.09 -1.87
CA PHE A 63 10.47 -2.59 -1.43
C PHE A 63 10.20 -2.25 0.04
N LYS A 64 11.18 -2.47 0.93
CA LYS A 64 11.04 -2.14 2.36
C LYS A 64 10.95 -0.63 2.60
N ASN A 65 11.69 0.18 1.85
CA ASN A 65 11.59 1.64 1.94
C ASN A 65 10.20 2.13 1.52
N ALA A 66 9.67 1.61 0.41
CA ALA A 66 8.31 1.91 -0.04
C ALA A 66 7.26 1.43 0.99
N LEU A 67 7.47 0.26 1.60
CA LEU A 67 6.59 -0.25 2.65
C LEU A 67 6.53 0.67 3.87
N ILE A 68 7.68 1.18 4.32
CA ILE A 68 7.73 2.13 5.43
C ILE A 68 6.97 3.41 5.09
N ASP A 69 7.14 3.96 3.88
CA ASP A 69 6.41 5.14 3.44
C ASP A 69 4.90 4.91 3.40
N HIS A 70 4.46 3.76 2.87
CA HIS A 70 3.04 3.40 2.84
C HIS A 70 2.47 3.22 4.24
N GLU A 71 3.18 2.58 5.16
CA GLU A 71 2.76 2.44 6.55
C GLU A 71 2.63 3.80 7.24
N LEU A 72 3.59 4.70 7.04
CA LEU A 72 3.52 6.07 7.56
C LEU A 72 2.29 6.80 7.03
N ARG A 73 1.97 6.65 5.73
CA ARG A 73 0.75 7.23 5.16
C ARG A 73 -0.50 6.65 5.78
N VAL A 74 -0.59 5.33 5.98
CA VAL A 74 -1.73 4.69 6.65
C VAL A 74 -1.91 5.27 8.06
N VAL A 75 -0.83 5.37 8.84
CA VAL A 75 -0.87 5.94 10.19
C VAL A 75 -1.32 7.40 10.18
N ILE A 76 -0.85 8.20 9.21
CA ILE A 76 -1.27 9.60 9.06
C ILE A 76 -2.75 9.68 8.66
N GLU A 77 -3.21 8.86 7.72
CA GLU A 77 -4.62 8.79 7.30
C GLU A 77 -5.51 8.45 8.49
N GLU A 78 -5.13 7.45 9.31
CA GLU A 78 -5.86 7.08 10.52
C GLU A 78 -5.92 8.21 11.54
N LYS A 79 -4.80 8.89 11.80
CA LYS A 79 -4.74 9.99 12.76
C LYS A 79 -5.47 11.24 12.29
N THR A 80 -5.51 11.49 10.99
CA THR A 80 -6.12 12.70 10.40
C THR A 80 -7.56 12.50 9.96
N LYS A 81 -8.09 11.27 10.01
CA LYS A 81 -9.45 10.92 9.60
C LYS A 81 -10.51 11.82 10.25
N VAL A 82 -10.44 12.01 11.57
CA VAL A 82 -11.41 12.82 12.32
C VAL A 82 -11.37 14.29 11.90
N VAL A 83 -10.17 14.83 11.68
CA VAL A 83 -9.98 16.22 11.23
C VAL A 83 -10.55 16.38 9.82
N LYS A 84 -10.26 15.44 8.93
CA LYS A 84 -10.81 15.42 7.57
C LYS A 84 -12.34 15.35 7.58
N GLU A 85 -12.93 14.45 8.36
CA GLU A 85 -14.38 14.32 8.49
C GLU A 85 -15.03 15.59 9.04
N ALA A 86 -14.41 16.23 10.04
CA ALA A 86 -14.91 17.49 10.60
C ALA A 86 -14.89 18.62 9.56
N LEU A 87 -13.80 18.74 8.79
CA LEU A 87 -13.68 19.72 7.70
C LEU A 87 -14.72 19.47 6.60
N VAL A 88 -14.91 18.21 6.19
CA VAL A 88 -15.94 17.86 5.19
C VAL A 88 -17.33 18.17 5.72
N CYS A 89 -17.63 17.84 6.98
CA CYS A 89 -18.92 18.17 7.59
C CYS A 89 -19.16 19.68 7.70
N ALA A 90 -18.12 20.47 7.98
CA ALA A 90 -18.22 21.92 8.03
C ALA A 90 -18.49 22.50 6.64
N ALA A 91 -17.72 22.08 5.63
CA ALA A 91 -17.91 22.51 4.24
C ALA A 91 -19.29 22.12 3.68
N LEU A 92 -19.77 20.90 3.98
CA LEU A 92 -21.11 20.47 3.59
C LEU A 92 -22.21 21.29 4.28
N ARG A 93 -22.03 21.62 5.57
CA ARG A 93 -22.97 22.49 6.29
C ARG A 93 -23.01 23.90 5.71
N GLU A 94 -21.87 24.45 5.34
CA GLU A 94 -21.77 25.77 4.71
C GLU A 94 -22.46 25.77 3.34
N ALA A 95 -22.14 24.78 2.49
CA ALA A 95 -22.76 24.62 1.17
C ALA A 95 -24.29 24.39 1.23
N TRP A 96 -24.81 23.77 2.30
CA TRP A 96 -26.26 23.60 2.51
C TRP A 96 -26.93 24.75 3.25
N SER A 97 -26.15 25.64 3.89
CA SER A 97 -26.66 26.80 4.61
C SER A 97 -26.74 28.06 3.75
N GLU A 98 -26.13 28.08 2.56
CA GLU A 98 -26.40 29.13 1.60
C GLU A 98 -27.84 28.98 1.09
N PRO A 99 -28.73 29.97 1.30
CA PRO A 99 -30.02 29.96 0.65
C PRO A 99 -29.77 29.98 -0.86
N VAL A 100 -30.39 29.04 -1.57
CA VAL A 100 -30.60 29.18 -3.01
C VAL A 100 -31.28 30.54 -3.15
N ASN A 101 -30.55 31.55 -3.66
CA ASN A 101 -31.11 32.81 -4.10
C ASN A 101 -32.10 32.47 -5.24
N ALA A 102 -33.31 32.10 -4.85
CA ALA A 102 -34.46 32.05 -5.70
C ALA A 102 -34.94 33.50 -5.84
N GLN A 103 -34.43 34.14 -6.90
CA GLN A 103 -35.00 35.25 -7.68
C GLN A 103 -35.63 36.42 -6.92
#